data_AF-A0A9W8WQT5-F1
#
_entry.id   AF-A0A9W8WQT5-F1
#
_cell.length_a   1.000
_cell.length_b   1.000
_cell.length_c   1.000
_cell.angle_alpha   90.00
_cell.angle_beta   90.00
_cell.angle_gamma   90.00
#
_symmetry.space_group_name_H-M   'P 1'
#
loop_
_entity.id
_entity.type
_entity.pdbx_description
1 polymer ?
#
loop_
_entity_poly.entity_id
_entity_poly.type
_entity_poly.pdbx_seq_one_letter_code
_entity_poly.pdbx_strand_id
1 'polypeptide(L)'
;MYGMPSKKDVIEQTLELLGETRDGVLAVFHRGEGFHLDGLVCHQTATFPTGVVRVADEDQALDEFASFIAGFMMHDEEAHKLVRVVWREVCRDLGFQEKGHPGRLSFSSPDVMVAFTQHATKLSELTTQLPTLKEGRKIKNREASLHRPAAICRPTEIDHIQQCVRWALEHGAGLTVIGGSHSGHCIWDNVVSVDMGAFDRVHIHSTQEEGIPTDGDCDTLIVAEAGCTIGDVITKAMAAGVTVPLGSRPSVGAGLWLQGGIGHLARMHGLTCDAIVGAVVVSVDSGEVLCVGYVPSRYQPAAFVRPENESDILWALKGAGTNFGIVVSVTFRSYPAPMYLVRNWAVPLTGAVEAQHKLYSLHTEVASKLSRDCSADAYLYWEGGRLHLGVTMVKSTTTPIFMQCPLSTTMCSILGAEEHGVEFVDGVGLFETEIYSSPNPGHW
;
A
#
# COMPACT_ATOMS: atom_id res chain seq x y z
N MET A 1 12.03 -12.36 27.44
CA MET A 1 10.62 -12.02 27.75
C MET A 1 9.77 -13.20 28.25
N TYR A 2 10.09 -14.47 27.95
CA TYR A 2 9.28 -15.61 28.41
C TYR A 2 9.41 -15.82 29.93
N GLY A 3 8.28 -16.01 30.62
CA GLY A 3 8.23 -16.21 32.08
C GLY A 3 8.22 -14.93 32.93
N MET A 4 8.20 -13.75 32.31
CA MET A 4 8.10 -12.47 33.02
C MET A 4 6.63 -12.11 33.31
N PRO A 5 6.29 -11.62 34.52
CA PRO A 5 4.91 -11.33 34.93
C PRO A 5 4.30 -10.11 34.22
N SER A 6 5.10 -9.07 33.94
CA SER A 6 4.72 -7.94 33.07
C SER A 6 5.83 -7.63 32.09
N LYS A 7 5.58 -7.81 30.79
CA LYS A 7 6.54 -7.50 29.73
C LYS A 7 6.79 -5.99 29.63
N LYS A 8 5.74 -5.19 29.86
CA LYS A 8 5.77 -3.73 29.76
C LYS A 8 6.64 -3.13 30.87
N ASP A 9 6.39 -3.50 32.12
CA ASP A 9 7.10 -2.91 33.28
C ASP A 9 8.61 -3.18 33.19
N VAL A 10 9.00 -4.38 32.73
CA VAL A 10 10.42 -4.72 32.51
C VAL A 10 11.04 -3.81 31.43
N ILE A 11 10.29 -3.53 30.37
CA ILE A 11 10.75 -2.65 29.28
C ILE A 11 10.85 -1.22 29.79
N GLU A 12 9.85 -0.70 30.50
CA GLU A 12 9.87 0.64 31.07
C GLU A 12 11.02 0.83 32.07
N GLN A 13 11.23 -0.11 32.98
CA GLN A 13 12.39 -0.08 33.89
C GLN A 13 13.72 -0.11 33.14
N THR A 14 13.82 -0.89 32.06
CA THR A 14 15.03 -0.94 31.24
C THR A 14 15.24 0.37 30.46
N LEU A 15 14.16 1.02 30.02
CA LEU A 15 14.19 2.33 29.37
C LEU A 15 14.62 3.44 30.35
N GLU A 16 14.21 3.37 31.62
CA GLU A 16 14.70 4.30 32.65
C GLU A 16 16.20 4.17 32.87
N LEU A 17 16.73 2.94 32.83
CA LEU A 17 18.18 2.68 32.92
C LEU A 17 18.96 3.20 31.71
N LEU A 18 18.33 3.30 30.53
CA LEU A 18 18.94 3.88 29.34
C LEU A 18 19.09 5.41 29.43
N GLY A 19 18.34 6.07 30.31
CA GLY A 19 18.23 7.54 30.44
C GLY A 19 19.54 8.28 30.74
N GLU A 20 20.66 7.58 30.93
CA GLU A 20 22.00 8.17 31.08
C GLU A 20 22.86 8.11 29.79
N THR A 21 22.43 7.38 28.76
CA THR A 21 23.16 7.18 27.51
C THR A 21 22.40 7.76 26.32
N ARG A 22 22.92 8.84 25.71
CA ARG A 22 22.28 9.57 24.60
C ARG A 22 21.90 8.71 23.38
N ASP A 23 22.58 7.58 23.18
CA ASP A 23 22.39 6.69 22.02
C ASP A 23 21.99 5.26 22.43
N GLY A 24 21.48 5.08 23.65
CA GLY A 24 21.10 3.77 24.15
C GLY A 24 19.87 3.19 23.44
N VAL A 25 19.97 1.95 22.97
CA VAL A 25 18.86 1.21 22.33
C VAL A 25 18.53 -0.05 23.12
N LEU A 26 17.24 -0.25 23.40
CA LEU A 26 16.71 -1.51 23.92
C LEU A 26 16.17 -2.34 22.75
N ALA A 27 16.81 -3.47 22.46
CA ALA A 27 16.33 -4.44 21.49
C ALA A 27 15.54 -5.56 22.19
N VAL A 28 14.29 -5.75 21.79
CA VAL A 28 13.40 -6.81 22.27
C VAL A 28 13.16 -7.82 21.16
N PHE A 29 13.43 -9.09 21.47
CA PHE A 29 13.23 -10.22 20.57
C PHE A 29 12.03 -11.05 21.04
N HIS A 30 11.05 -11.26 20.15
CA HIS A 30 9.82 -11.98 20.44
C HIS A 30 9.53 -13.08 19.39
N ARG A 31 9.14 -14.27 19.87
CA ARG A 31 8.51 -15.34 19.07
C ARG A 31 7.02 -15.41 19.42
N GLY A 32 6.17 -15.45 18.41
CA GLY A 32 4.72 -15.34 18.48
C GLY A 32 4.17 -14.21 17.61
N GLU A 33 2.92 -14.34 17.18
CA GLU A 33 2.21 -13.29 16.45
C GLU A 33 1.86 -12.12 17.39
N GLY A 34 2.17 -10.90 16.95
CA GLY A 34 1.81 -9.66 17.63
C GLY A 34 2.67 -9.36 18.86
N PHE A 35 3.37 -8.23 18.85
CA PHE A 35 4.09 -7.73 20.01
C PHE A 35 3.58 -6.32 20.31
N HIS A 36 2.59 -6.21 21.20
CA HIS A 36 2.01 -4.91 21.59
C HIS A 36 2.42 -4.52 23.02
N LEU A 37 2.80 -3.27 23.20
CA LEU A 37 3.13 -2.67 24.48
C LEU A 37 2.37 -1.36 24.62
N ASP A 38 1.26 -1.39 25.38
CA ASP A 38 0.33 -0.28 25.54
C ASP A 38 1.04 1.06 25.83
N GLY A 39 0.97 1.99 24.87
CA GLY A 39 1.48 3.35 25.02
C GLY A 39 2.98 3.54 24.76
N LEU A 40 3.72 2.48 24.42
CA LEU A 40 5.12 2.60 23.99
C LEU A 40 5.22 2.71 22.48
N VAL A 41 6.12 3.56 22.01
CA VAL A 41 6.42 3.76 20.59
C VAL A 41 7.78 3.18 20.26
N CYS A 42 7.86 2.34 19.23
CA CYS A 42 9.12 1.79 18.77
C CYS A 42 9.86 2.74 17.83
N HIS A 43 11.19 2.63 17.86
CA HIS A 43 12.09 3.26 16.90
C HIS A 43 12.04 2.51 15.57
N GLN A 44 12.17 1.18 15.65
CA GLN A 44 12.18 0.32 14.48
C GLN A 44 11.60 -1.05 14.85
N THR A 45 10.90 -1.65 13.88
CA THR A 45 10.42 -3.03 13.96
C THR A 45 10.93 -3.80 12.74
N ALA A 46 11.39 -5.02 12.96
CA ALA A 46 11.67 -5.98 11.91
C ALA A 46 10.87 -7.26 12.17
N THR A 47 10.18 -7.77 11.15
CA THR A 47 9.43 -9.01 11.24
C THR A 47 10.00 -10.09 10.33
N PHE A 48 9.99 -11.32 10.83
CA PHE A 48 10.52 -12.50 10.16
C PHE A 48 9.40 -13.54 10.09
N PRO A 49 8.45 -13.43 9.14
CA PRO A 49 7.23 -14.24 9.13
C PRO A 49 7.47 -15.74 8.99
N THR A 50 8.64 -16.14 8.48
CA THR A 50 9.02 -17.55 8.38
C THR A 50 9.67 -18.09 9.66
N GLY A 51 10.05 -17.21 10.59
CA GLY A 51 10.79 -17.55 11.81
C GLY A 51 12.16 -18.18 11.55
N VAL A 52 12.67 -18.12 10.31
CA VAL A 52 13.89 -18.83 9.90
C VAL A 52 14.78 -17.96 9.01
N VAL A 53 16.02 -17.76 9.44
CA VAL A 53 17.09 -17.18 8.61
C VAL A 53 17.94 -18.30 8.03
N ARG A 54 18.25 -18.23 6.73
CA ARG A 54 19.03 -19.26 6.02
C ARG A 54 20.28 -18.69 5.37
N VAL A 55 21.43 -19.21 5.76
CA VAL A 55 22.76 -18.86 5.20
C VAL A 55 23.36 -20.11 4.54
N ALA A 56 24.15 -19.91 3.49
CA ALA A 56 24.91 -21.02 2.89
C ALA A 56 25.90 -21.59 3.92
N ASP A 57 26.07 -22.91 3.96
CA ASP A 57 27.07 -23.57 4.81
C ASP A 57 28.46 -23.47 4.17
N GLU A 58 28.89 -22.24 3.88
CA GLU A 58 30.16 -21.90 3.25
C GLU A 58 30.89 -20.89 4.13
N ASP A 59 32.19 -21.09 4.36
CA ASP A 59 32.99 -20.29 5.31
C ASP A 59 32.90 -18.78 5.07
N GLN A 60 32.88 -18.33 3.81
CA GLN A 60 32.72 -16.91 3.49
C GLN A 60 31.34 -16.37 3.86
N ALA A 61 30.28 -17.11 3.54
CA ALA A 61 28.91 -16.71 3.87
C ALA A 61 28.70 -16.68 5.39
N LEU A 62 29.31 -17.61 6.13
CA LEU A 62 29.28 -17.64 7.59
C LEU A 62 30.08 -16.50 8.22
N ASP A 63 31.21 -16.09 7.65
CA ASP A 63 31.95 -14.91 8.10
C ASP A 63 31.13 -13.63 7.98
N GLU A 64 30.51 -13.41 6.82
CA GLU A 64 29.68 -12.24 6.55
C GLU A 64 28.44 -12.24 7.46
N PHE A 65 27.76 -13.38 7.56
CA PHE A 65 26.60 -13.54 8.43
C PHE A 65 26.94 -13.34 9.90
N ALA A 66 27.99 -13.98 10.42
CA ALA A 66 28.37 -13.84 11.82
C ALA A 66 28.82 -12.42 12.16
N SER A 67 29.54 -11.74 11.26
CA SER A 67 29.92 -10.33 11.42
C SER A 67 28.70 -9.40 11.45
N PHE A 68 27.72 -9.65 10.57
CA PHE A 68 26.45 -8.93 10.57
C PHE A 68 25.69 -9.13 11.89
N ILE A 69 25.54 -10.39 12.34
CA ILE A 69 24.81 -10.71 13.58
C ILE A 69 25.52 -10.13 14.82
N ALA A 70 26.86 -10.19 14.86
CA ALA A 70 27.65 -9.63 15.96
C ALA A 70 27.75 -8.10 15.92
N GLY A 71 27.30 -7.45 14.83
CA GLY A 71 27.44 -6.00 14.64
C GLY A 71 28.90 -5.54 14.63
N PHE A 72 29.83 -6.40 14.20
CA PHE A 72 31.26 -6.17 14.31
C PHE A 72 31.96 -6.44 12.97
N MET A 73 32.68 -5.45 12.44
CA MET A 73 33.47 -5.60 11.23
C MET A 73 34.88 -6.10 11.55
N MET A 74 35.16 -7.35 11.21
CA MET A 74 36.47 -7.99 11.38
C MET A 74 37.48 -7.45 10.37
N HIS A 75 38.54 -6.78 10.83
CA HIS A 75 39.70 -6.42 10.01
C HIS A 75 40.66 -7.61 9.82
N ASP A 76 41.51 -7.57 8.79
CA ASP A 76 42.36 -8.70 8.37
C ASP A 76 43.63 -8.86 9.23
N GLU A 77 43.45 -8.91 10.56
CA GLU A 77 44.51 -9.18 11.54
C GLU A 77 44.51 -10.66 11.95
N GLU A 78 45.67 -11.23 12.28
CA GLU A 78 45.75 -12.66 12.63
C GLU A 78 44.92 -13.05 13.86
N ALA A 79 44.69 -12.13 14.79
CA ALA A 79 43.78 -12.34 15.91
C ALA A 79 42.33 -12.55 15.45
N HIS A 80 41.89 -11.88 14.38
CA HIS A 80 40.53 -12.01 13.84
C HIS A 80 40.32 -13.28 13.02
N LYS A 81 41.39 -13.91 12.48
CA LYS A 81 41.26 -15.21 11.78
C LYS A 81 40.86 -16.33 12.73
N LEU A 82 41.41 -16.35 13.95
CA LEU A 82 41.02 -17.30 14.99
C LEU A 82 39.56 -17.10 15.41
N VAL A 83 39.09 -15.85 15.52
CA VAL A 83 37.70 -15.57 15.88
C VAL A 83 36.74 -16.02 14.78
N ARG A 84 37.08 -15.83 13.49
CA ARG A 84 36.27 -16.32 12.36
C ARG A 84 36.09 -17.84 12.39
N VAL A 85 37.14 -18.59 12.68
CA VAL A 85 37.04 -20.07 12.82
C VAL A 85 36.04 -20.43 13.91
N VAL A 86 36.17 -19.83 15.10
CA VAL A 86 35.24 -20.07 16.22
C VAL A 86 33.81 -19.67 15.86
N TRP A 87 33.61 -18.55 15.17
CA TRP A 87 32.27 -18.10 14.76
C TRP A 87 31.62 -19.03 13.75
N ARG A 88 32.38 -19.58 12.79
CA ARG A 88 31.87 -20.57 11.84
C ARG A 88 31.44 -21.85 12.54
N GLU A 89 32.24 -22.32 13.50
CA GLU A 89 31.89 -23.48 14.35
C GLU A 89 30.58 -23.22 15.11
N VAL A 90 30.47 -22.07 15.78
CA VAL A 90 29.24 -21.67 16.48
C VAL A 90 28.03 -21.61 15.53
N CYS A 91 28.19 -21.10 14.30
CA CYS A 91 27.12 -21.09 13.31
C CYS A 91 26.68 -22.52 12.95
N ARG A 92 27.62 -23.44 12.71
CA ARG A 92 27.33 -24.84 12.38
C ARG A 92 26.70 -25.60 13.54
N ASP A 93 27.10 -25.29 14.76
CA ASP A 93 26.57 -25.93 15.97
C ASP A 93 25.14 -25.46 16.29
N LEU A 94 24.84 -24.18 16.06
CA LEU A 94 23.52 -23.59 16.33
C LEU A 94 22.54 -23.74 15.17
N GLY A 95 23.04 -23.89 13.94
CA GLY A 95 22.24 -24.05 12.74
C GLY A 95 21.71 -25.48 12.58
N PHE A 96 20.56 -25.63 11.92
CA PHE A 96 20.03 -26.93 11.52
C PHE A 96 19.82 -26.98 10.00
N GLN A 97 19.95 -28.16 9.41
CA GLN A 97 19.68 -28.37 7.98
C GLN A 97 18.25 -28.86 7.76
N GLU A 98 17.50 -28.15 6.92
CA GLU A 98 16.15 -28.55 6.52
C GLU A 98 16.19 -29.42 5.26
N LYS A 99 15.33 -30.45 5.21
CA LYS A 99 15.25 -31.37 4.06
C LYS A 99 14.95 -30.67 2.73
N GLY A 100 14.28 -29.50 2.75
CA GLY A 100 13.95 -28.72 1.56
C GLY A 100 15.06 -27.82 1.04
N HIS A 101 16.15 -27.62 1.80
CA HIS A 101 17.21 -26.66 1.50
C HIS A 101 18.60 -27.23 1.83
N PRO A 102 19.08 -28.24 1.09
CA PRO A 102 20.40 -28.83 1.32
C PRO A 102 21.52 -27.80 1.10
N GLY A 103 22.60 -27.91 1.88
CA GLY A 103 23.76 -27.00 1.80
C GLY A 103 23.56 -25.63 2.46
N ARG A 104 22.47 -25.45 3.23
CA ARG A 104 22.20 -24.22 3.99
C ARG A 104 21.96 -24.53 5.46
N LEU A 105 22.50 -23.69 6.33
CA LEU A 105 22.17 -23.67 7.74
C LEU A 105 20.95 -22.77 7.97
N SER A 106 19.98 -23.30 8.70
CA SER A 106 18.77 -22.61 9.12
C SER A 106 18.87 -22.28 10.60
N PHE A 107 18.48 -21.07 10.98
CA PHE A 107 18.49 -20.58 12.36
C PHE A 107 17.08 -20.13 12.74
N SER A 108 16.59 -20.57 13.90
CA SER A 108 15.31 -20.09 14.44
C SER A 108 15.43 -18.63 14.84
N SER A 109 14.86 -17.74 14.03
CA SER A 109 14.75 -16.31 14.31
C SER A 109 13.61 -16.04 15.29
N PRO A 110 13.65 -14.96 16.07
CA PRO A 110 12.43 -14.35 16.55
C PRO A 110 11.54 -13.94 15.38
N ASP A 111 10.23 -14.02 15.57
CA ASP A 111 9.24 -13.58 14.58
C ASP A 111 9.19 -12.05 14.49
N VAL A 112 9.50 -11.37 15.60
CA VAL A 112 9.55 -9.90 15.68
C VAL A 112 10.76 -9.45 16.50
N MET A 113 11.46 -8.44 15.98
CA MET A 113 12.47 -7.65 16.66
C MET A 113 11.98 -6.21 16.76
N VAL A 114 12.00 -5.64 17.96
CA VAL A 114 11.58 -4.25 18.20
C VAL A 114 12.68 -3.50 18.93
N ALA A 115 13.05 -2.34 18.40
CA ALA A 115 13.99 -1.42 19.02
C ALA A 115 13.24 -0.26 19.68
N PHE A 116 13.61 0.07 20.91
CA PHE A 116 13.13 1.23 21.64
C PHE A 116 14.31 2.13 22.03
N THR A 117 14.08 3.43 22.03
CA THR A 117 14.99 4.45 22.56
C THR A 117 14.42 4.99 23.87
N GLN A 118 15.19 5.83 24.58
CA GLN A 118 14.71 6.59 25.76
C GLN A 118 13.42 7.40 25.50
N HIS A 119 13.08 7.64 24.23
CA HIS A 119 11.91 8.41 23.81
C HIS A 119 10.64 7.57 23.65
N ALA A 120 10.69 6.25 23.87
CA ALA A 120 9.55 5.36 23.65
C ALA A 120 8.29 5.70 24.49
N THR A 121 8.45 6.42 25.61
CA THR A 121 7.35 6.83 26.52
C THR A 121 6.77 8.21 26.18
N LYS A 122 7.26 8.88 25.12
CA LYS A 122 6.95 10.28 24.77
C LYS A 122 5.66 10.47 23.97
N LEU A 123 4.89 9.41 23.75
CA LEU A 123 3.66 9.44 22.96
C LEU A 123 2.61 10.44 23.45
N SER A 124 2.55 10.68 24.77
CA SER A 124 1.61 11.64 25.37
C SER A 124 1.86 13.08 24.90
N GLU A 125 3.10 13.44 24.57
CA GLU A 125 3.46 14.78 24.08
C GLU A 125 2.81 15.06 22.71
N LEU A 126 2.69 14.03 21.87
CA LEU A 126 2.01 14.11 20.57
C LEU A 126 0.48 14.03 20.71
N THR A 127 -0.01 13.03 21.42
CA THR A 127 -1.44 12.70 21.47
C THR A 127 -2.30 13.68 22.26
N THR A 128 -1.69 14.52 23.11
CA THR A 128 -2.38 15.63 23.79
C THR A 128 -2.59 16.85 22.90
N GLN A 129 -1.78 17.00 21.85
CA GLN A 129 -1.83 18.13 20.91
C GLN A 129 -2.63 17.82 19.66
N LEU A 130 -2.77 16.54 19.29
CA LEU A 130 -3.38 16.12 18.04
C LEU A 130 -4.71 15.40 18.23
N PRO A 131 -5.65 15.52 17.26
CA PRO A 131 -6.82 14.67 17.22
C PRO A 131 -6.41 13.21 17.11
N THR A 132 -6.81 12.39 18.09
CA THR A 132 -6.53 10.95 18.13
C THR A 132 -7.82 10.16 18.10
N LEU A 133 -7.80 9.02 17.41
CA LEU A 133 -8.92 8.08 17.41
C LEU A 133 -8.86 7.22 18.67
N LYS A 134 -9.81 7.46 19.59
CA LYS A 134 -9.97 6.66 20.82
C LYS A 134 -10.54 5.27 20.52
N GLU A 135 -11.47 5.21 19.57
CA GLU A 135 -11.99 3.96 19.03
C GLU A 135 -11.15 3.60 17.80
N GLY A 136 -10.66 2.36 17.75
CA GLY A 136 -9.77 1.92 16.68
C GLY A 136 -10.35 2.14 15.27
N ARG A 137 -9.47 2.21 14.28
CA ARG A 137 -9.85 2.36 12.86
C ARG A 137 -10.12 0.98 12.25
N LYS A 138 -11.28 0.79 11.60
CA LYS A 138 -11.53 -0.44 10.80
C LYS A 138 -10.57 -0.52 9.60
N ILE A 139 -9.59 -1.39 9.68
CA ILE A 139 -8.62 -1.67 8.62
C ILE A 139 -9.20 -2.72 7.67
N LYS A 140 -9.12 -2.47 6.35
CA LYS A 140 -9.67 -3.39 5.33
C LYS A 140 -8.72 -4.56 5.05
N ASN A 141 -7.42 -4.31 5.09
CA ASN A 141 -6.43 -5.38 4.97
C ASN A 141 -6.49 -6.29 6.21
N ARG A 142 -6.71 -7.58 5.98
CA ARG A 142 -6.90 -8.57 7.06
C ARG A 142 -5.65 -8.73 7.92
N GLU A 143 -4.47 -8.87 7.31
CA GLU A 143 -3.20 -9.02 8.03
C GLU A 143 -2.94 -7.77 8.89
N ALA A 144 -3.02 -6.60 8.27
CA ALA A 144 -2.76 -5.34 8.96
C ALA A 144 -3.77 -5.05 10.09
N SER A 145 -5.01 -5.56 9.99
CA SER A 145 -6.02 -5.41 11.04
C SER A 145 -5.67 -6.11 12.36
N LEU A 146 -4.69 -7.03 12.33
CA LEU A 146 -4.18 -7.71 13.52
C LEU A 146 -3.18 -6.86 14.29
N HIS A 147 -2.55 -5.87 13.64
CA HIS A 147 -1.62 -4.96 14.30
C HIS A 147 -2.32 -3.98 15.24
N ARG A 148 -1.55 -3.50 16.22
CA ARG A 148 -1.96 -2.59 17.28
C ARG A 148 -0.95 -1.44 17.36
N PRO A 149 -1.21 -0.31 16.68
CA PRO A 149 -0.34 0.86 16.77
C PRO A 149 -0.38 1.42 18.18
N ALA A 150 0.65 2.18 18.55
CA ALA A 150 0.68 2.88 19.82
C ALA A 150 -0.40 3.96 19.89
N ALA A 151 -0.63 4.66 18.77
CA ALA A 151 -1.74 5.60 18.59
C ALA A 151 -2.10 5.75 17.12
N ILE A 152 -3.34 6.20 16.87
CA ILE A 152 -3.78 6.66 15.55
C ILE A 152 -4.11 8.16 15.67
N CYS A 153 -3.25 8.99 15.09
CA CYS A 153 -3.51 10.42 14.94
C CYS A 153 -4.33 10.63 13.67
N ARG A 154 -5.35 11.48 13.72
CA ARG A 154 -6.19 11.84 12.57
C ARG A 154 -6.07 13.34 12.27
N PRO A 155 -5.00 13.76 11.58
CA PRO A 155 -4.80 15.15 11.20
C PRO A 155 -5.99 15.74 10.45
N THR A 156 -6.44 16.92 10.85
CA THR A 156 -7.47 17.72 10.14
C THR A 156 -6.89 18.91 9.37
N GLU A 157 -5.59 19.14 9.52
CA GLU A 157 -4.85 20.30 9.01
C GLU A 157 -3.42 19.88 8.67
N ILE A 158 -2.76 20.56 7.73
CA ILE A 158 -1.40 20.17 7.30
C ILE A 158 -0.41 20.29 8.47
N ASP A 159 -0.57 21.30 9.33
CA ASP A 159 0.25 21.51 10.53
C ASP A 159 0.23 20.30 11.48
N HIS A 160 -0.91 19.60 11.58
CA HIS A 160 -1.00 18.36 12.36
C HIS A 160 -0.13 17.24 11.78
N ILE A 161 -0.04 17.13 10.45
CA ILE A 161 0.85 16.18 9.77
C ILE A 161 2.31 16.55 10.03
N GLN A 162 2.65 17.85 9.92
CA GLN A 162 4.00 18.33 10.22
C GLN A 162 4.40 18.06 11.67
N GLN A 163 3.47 18.22 12.62
CA GLN A 163 3.69 17.87 14.03
C GLN A 163 3.99 16.38 14.22
N CYS A 164 3.24 15.47 13.57
CA CYS A 164 3.55 14.04 13.59
C CYS A 164 4.97 13.76 13.07
N VAL A 165 5.35 14.35 11.94
CA VAL A 165 6.66 14.14 11.32
C VAL A 165 7.79 14.70 12.18
N ARG A 166 7.67 15.95 12.64
CA ARG A 166 8.70 16.58 13.50
C ARG A 166 8.87 15.82 14.80
N TRP A 167 7.77 15.39 15.41
CA TRP A 167 7.82 14.56 16.61
C TRP A 167 8.53 13.23 16.34
N ALA A 168 8.24 12.57 15.22
CA ALA A 168 8.90 11.34 14.84
C ALA A 168 10.40 11.51 14.58
N LEU A 169 10.80 12.61 13.93
CA LEU A 169 12.20 12.96 13.70
C LEU A 169 12.94 13.24 15.02
N GLU A 170 12.34 14.02 15.92
CA GLU A 170 12.91 14.39 17.22
C GLU A 170 13.12 13.17 18.13
N HIS A 171 12.18 12.22 18.11
CA HIS A 171 12.16 11.08 19.02
C HIS A 171 12.68 9.78 18.39
N GLY A 172 13.01 9.82 17.10
CA GLY A 172 13.34 8.63 16.30
C GLY A 172 12.22 7.60 16.35
N ALA A 173 10.96 8.00 16.17
CA ALA A 173 9.81 7.10 16.24
C ALA A 173 9.34 6.67 14.84
N GLY A 174 8.86 5.42 14.73
CA GLY A 174 8.27 4.91 13.48
C GLY A 174 6.90 5.53 13.20
N LEU A 175 6.66 5.92 11.93
CA LEU A 175 5.36 6.37 11.43
C LEU A 175 4.78 5.40 10.38
N THR A 176 3.46 5.31 10.35
CA THR A 176 2.69 4.69 9.26
C THR A 176 1.61 5.63 8.76
N VAL A 177 1.12 5.43 7.54
CA VAL A 177 0.07 6.27 6.94
C VAL A 177 -1.12 5.40 6.57
N ILE A 178 -2.31 5.80 7.02
CA ILE A 178 -3.57 5.17 6.69
C ILE A 178 -4.32 6.07 5.69
N GLY A 179 -4.38 5.62 4.44
CA GLY A 179 -5.33 6.14 3.44
C GLY A 179 -6.54 5.20 3.31
N GLY A 180 -6.66 4.51 2.18
CA GLY A 180 -7.75 3.55 1.93
C GLY A 180 -7.73 2.27 2.79
N SER A 181 -6.64 2.00 3.54
CA SER A 181 -6.41 0.83 4.43
C SER A 181 -6.35 -0.56 3.77
N HIS A 182 -6.04 -0.62 2.47
CA HIS A 182 -5.91 -1.88 1.73
C HIS A 182 -4.50 -2.50 1.76
N SER A 183 -3.49 -1.71 2.13
CA SER A 183 -2.10 -2.17 2.22
C SER A 183 -1.83 -2.93 3.53
N GLY A 184 -0.98 -3.96 3.48
CA GLY A 184 -0.43 -4.61 4.67
C GLY A 184 0.42 -3.67 5.52
N HIS A 185 0.93 -2.58 4.93
CA HIS A 185 1.86 -1.64 5.58
C HIS A 185 1.19 -0.39 6.16
N CYS A 186 -0.15 -0.26 6.09
CA CYS A 186 -0.81 0.97 6.52
C CYS A 186 -0.81 1.17 8.04
N ILE A 187 -0.51 0.12 8.80
CA ILE A 187 -0.53 0.09 10.27
C ILE A 187 0.45 -0.99 10.74
N TRP A 188 1.14 -0.72 11.85
CA TRP A 188 2.11 -1.64 12.46
C TRP A 188 1.97 -1.61 13.98
N ASP A 189 2.57 -2.59 14.66
CA ASP A 189 2.58 -2.63 16.12
C ASP A 189 3.48 -1.53 16.70
N ASN A 190 3.01 -0.86 17.76
CA ASN A 190 3.76 0.15 18.53
C ASN A 190 4.32 1.33 17.72
N VAL A 191 3.75 1.64 16.56
CA VAL A 191 4.08 2.86 15.81
C VAL A 191 2.98 3.91 15.98
N VAL A 192 3.24 5.15 15.57
CA VAL A 192 2.17 6.14 15.38
C VAL A 192 1.64 6.02 13.96
N SER A 193 0.33 5.83 13.82
CA SER A 193 -0.34 5.85 12.53
C SER A 193 -0.99 7.21 12.27
N VAL A 194 -0.77 7.73 11.07
CA VAL A 194 -1.35 8.98 10.57
C VAL A 194 -2.53 8.63 9.67
N ASP A 195 -3.76 8.77 10.18
CA ASP A 195 -4.99 8.56 9.43
C ASP A 195 -5.37 9.81 8.64
N MET A 196 -5.23 9.71 7.32
CA MET A 196 -5.53 10.79 6.38
C MET A 196 -7.02 10.93 6.09
N GLY A 197 -7.89 10.15 6.72
CA GLY A 197 -9.32 10.13 6.43
C GLY A 197 -10.10 11.42 6.73
N ALA A 198 -9.48 12.47 7.28
CA ALA A 198 -10.08 13.81 7.35
C ALA A 198 -9.69 14.73 6.17
N PHE A 199 -8.71 14.31 5.36
CA PHE A 199 -8.34 14.89 4.08
C PHE A 199 -9.13 14.16 2.98
N ASP A 200 -10.45 14.34 2.97
CA ASP A 200 -11.41 13.57 2.18
C ASP A 200 -12.09 14.38 1.04
N ARG A 201 -11.52 15.53 0.67
CA ARG A 201 -12.12 16.42 -0.35
C ARG A 201 -11.62 16.14 -1.76
N VAL A 202 -12.57 16.21 -2.70
CA VAL A 202 -12.33 16.19 -4.14
C VAL A 202 -12.81 17.49 -4.76
N HIS A 203 -11.91 18.18 -5.44
CA HIS A 203 -12.17 19.44 -6.12
C HIS A 203 -12.01 19.32 -7.63
N ILE A 204 -12.93 19.94 -8.36
CA ILE A 204 -12.87 20.10 -9.82
C ILE A 204 -12.40 21.51 -10.11
N HIS A 205 -11.37 21.65 -10.94
CA HIS A 205 -10.77 22.94 -11.27
C HIS A 205 -10.67 23.10 -12.78
N SER A 206 -11.17 24.22 -13.30
CA SER A 206 -11.04 24.54 -14.73
C SER A 206 -9.70 25.19 -15.01
N THR A 207 -8.97 24.70 -16.01
CA THR A 207 -7.65 25.23 -16.38
C THR A 207 -7.71 26.57 -17.10
N GLN A 208 -8.89 26.99 -17.55
CA GLN A 208 -9.10 28.28 -18.21
C GLN A 208 -8.86 29.47 -17.26
N GLU A 209 -8.99 29.28 -15.95
CA GLU A 209 -8.77 30.32 -14.95
C GLU A 209 -7.28 30.69 -14.80
N GLU A 210 -6.35 29.79 -15.17
CA GLU A 210 -4.91 29.95 -14.94
C GLU A 210 -4.06 29.81 -16.23
N GLY A 211 -4.68 29.65 -17.40
CA GLY A 211 -4.00 29.71 -18.71
C GLY A 211 -3.04 28.55 -19.00
N ILE A 212 -3.30 27.36 -18.43
CA ILE A 212 -2.41 26.20 -18.58
C ILE A 212 -2.69 25.46 -19.88
N PRO A 213 -1.65 25.10 -20.67
CA PRO A 213 -1.80 24.17 -21.77
C PRO A 213 -2.12 22.79 -21.21
N THR A 214 -3.34 22.32 -21.43
CA THR A 214 -3.72 20.93 -21.22
C THR A 214 -3.26 20.13 -22.42
N ASP A 215 -2.24 19.28 -22.26
CA ASP A 215 -1.89 18.22 -23.23
C ASP A 215 -2.95 17.10 -23.26
N GLY A 216 -4.19 17.38 -22.85
CA GLY A 216 -5.28 16.42 -22.71
C GLY A 216 -6.59 16.96 -23.25
N ASP A 217 -7.54 16.05 -23.49
CA ASP A 217 -8.83 16.35 -24.14
C ASP A 217 -9.79 17.21 -23.29
N CYS A 218 -9.43 17.57 -22.04
CA CYS A 218 -10.29 18.31 -21.12
C CYS A 218 -9.56 19.46 -20.42
N ASP A 219 -10.18 20.64 -20.39
CA ASP A 219 -9.74 21.83 -19.66
C ASP A 219 -10.07 21.75 -18.15
N THR A 220 -9.85 20.58 -17.55
CA THR A 220 -10.25 20.29 -16.17
C THR A 220 -9.23 19.41 -15.47
N LEU A 221 -8.93 19.79 -14.23
CA LEU A 221 -8.09 19.04 -13.31
C LEU A 221 -8.92 18.60 -12.11
N ILE A 222 -8.50 17.49 -11.51
CA ILE A 222 -9.10 16.97 -10.28
C ILE A 222 -8.04 17.02 -9.19
N VAL A 223 -8.32 17.78 -8.13
CA VAL A 223 -7.48 17.79 -6.93
C VAL A 223 -8.15 16.89 -5.90
N ALA A 224 -7.53 15.76 -5.58
CA ALA A 224 -8.04 14.81 -4.60
C ALA A 224 -7.10 14.74 -3.40
N GLU A 225 -7.68 14.86 -2.21
CA GLU A 225 -6.97 14.69 -0.96
C GLU A 225 -6.68 13.20 -0.67
N ALA A 226 -5.63 12.92 0.11
CA ALA A 226 -5.09 11.56 0.27
C ALA A 226 -5.99 10.61 1.07
N GLY A 227 -6.98 11.13 1.80
CA GLY A 227 -8.01 10.36 2.47
C GLY A 227 -9.16 9.92 1.56
N CYS A 228 -9.29 10.50 0.36
CA CYS A 228 -10.32 10.13 -0.59
C CYS A 228 -10.19 8.68 -1.05
N THR A 229 -11.33 8.04 -1.26
CA THR A 229 -11.43 6.77 -1.95
C THR A 229 -11.66 6.96 -3.44
N ILE A 230 -11.44 5.91 -4.23
CA ILE A 230 -11.74 5.90 -5.67
C ILE A 230 -13.21 6.25 -5.92
N GLY A 231 -14.12 5.73 -5.08
CA GLY A 231 -15.54 6.03 -5.17
C GLY A 231 -15.83 7.53 -5.03
N ASP A 232 -15.16 8.21 -4.08
CA ASP A 232 -15.31 9.66 -3.87
C ASP A 232 -14.83 10.44 -5.11
N VAL A 233 -13.66 10.08 -5.64
CA VAL A 233 -13.06 10.75 -6.80
C VAL A 233 -13.91 10.55 -8.04
N ILE A 234 -14.31 9.32 -8.35
CA ILE A 234 -15.12 9.00 -9.53
C ILE A 234 -16.50 9.65 -9.44
N THR A 235 -17.17 9.58 -8.28
CA THR A 235 -18.49 10.22 -8.10
C THR A 235 -18.43 11.72 -8.38
N LYS A 236 -17.42 12.40 -7.83
CA LYS A 236 -17.25 13.85 -8.03
C LYS A 236 -16.87 14.19 -9.48
N ALA A 237 -15.98 13.41 -10.08
CA ALA A 237 -15.52 13.59 -11.46
C ALA A 237 -16.67 13.43 -12.47
N MET A 238 -17.42 12.33 -12.35
CA MET A 238 -18.51 11.98 -13.25
C MET A 238 -19.62 13.05 -13.21
N ALA A 239 -19.91 13.61 -12.02
CA ALA A 239 -20.85 14.72 -11.89
C ALA A 239 -20.41 16.00 -12.63
N ALA A 240 -19.13 16.15 -12.93
CA ALA A 240 -18.56 17.23 -13.73
C ALA A 240 -18.32 16.84 -15.20
N GLY A 241 -18.77 15.65 -15.64
CA GLY A 241 -18.60 15.17 -17.02
C GLY A 241 -17.17 14.71 -17.37
N VAL A 242 -16.32 14.51 -16.36
CA VAL A 242 -14.93 14.07 -16.53
C VAL A 242 -14.64 12.82 -15.71
N THR A 243 -13.46 12.22 -15.90
CA THR A 243 -12.97 11.07 -15.17
C THR A 243 -11.45 11.07 -15.08
N VAL A 244 -10.88 10.16 -14.29
CA VAL A 244 -9.45 9.87 -14.18
C VAL A 244 -9.30 8.34 -14.21
N PRO A 245 -8.29 7.77 -14.90
CA PRO A 245 -8.03 6.34 -14.84
C PRO A 245 -7.73 5.93 -13.40
N LEU A 246 -8.66 5.24 -12.75
CA LEU A 246 -8.53 4.74 -11.37
C LEU A 246 -8.78 3.22 -11.34
N GLY A 247 -8.49 2.60 -10.20
CA GLY A 247 -8.80 1.19 -9.96
C GLY A 247 -10.29 0.88 -9.92
N SER A 248 -10.62 -0.42 -9.95
CA SER A 248 -12.00 -0.92 -10.00
C SER A 248 -12.75 -0.90 -8.68
N ARG A 249 -12.05 -0.91 -7.54
CA ARG A 249 -12.70 -1.02 -6.22
C ARG A 249 -12.96 0.35 -5.60
N PRO A 250 -14.23 0.73 -5.35
CA PRO A 250 -14.55 2.08 -4.89
C PRO A 250 -13.93 2.39 -3.52
N SER A 251 -13.71 1.37 -2.69
CA SER A 251 -13.17 1.54 -1.34
C SER A 251 -11.64 1.70 -1.27
N VAL A 252 -10.91 1.53 -2.37
CA VAL A 252 -9.45 1.73 -2.42
C VAL A 252 -9.16 3.24 -2.35
N GLY A 253 -8.03 3.63 -1.76
CA GLY A 253 -7.64 5.04 -1.61
C GLY A 253 -6.26 5.33 -2.15
N ALA A 254 -5.61 6.37 -1.62
CA ALA A 254 -4.45 6.99 -2.26
C ALA A 254 -3.23 6.11 -2.56
N GLY A 255 -3.03 5.03 -1.81
CA GLY A 255 -1.94 4.08 -2.08
C GLY A 255 -1.94 3.56 -3.52
N LEU A 256 -3.13 3.39 -4.14
CA LEU A 256 -3.24 2.90 -5.52
C LEU A 256 -2.56 3.84 -6.52
N TRP A 257 -2.83 5.14 -6.46
CA TRP A 257 -2.29 6.08 -7.44
C TRP A 257 -0.83 6.46 -7.19
N LEU A 258 -0.32 6.24 -5.97
CA LEU A 258 1.10 6.39 -5.66
C LEU A 258 1.94 5.17 -6.08
N GLN A 259 1.30 4.02 -6.32
CA GLN A 259 1.95 2.76 -6.75
C GLN A 259 1.73 2.44 -8.23
N GLY A 260 1.21 3.39 -9.00
CA GLY A 260 0.84 3.19 -10.40
C GLY A 260 -0.67 3.28 -10.56
N GLY A 261 -1.37 2.19 -10.26
CA GLY A 261 -2.84 2.11 -10.32
C GLY A 261 -3.34 1.65 -11.68
N ILE A 262 -3.92 0.45 -11.69
CA ILE A 262 -4.49 -0.20 -12.87
C ILE A 262 -6.01 -0.30 -12.68
N GLY A 263 -6.76 0.01 -13.74
CA GLY A 263 -8.19 -0.23 -13.82
C GLY A 263 -8.68 -0.16 -15.26
N HIS A 264 -10.00 -0.09 -15.45
CA HIS A 264 -10.66 -0.27 -16.75
C HIS A 264 -10.20 0.71 -17.83
N LEU A 265 -9.82 1.93 -17.44
CA LEU A 265 -9.37 2.97 -18.36
C LEU A 265 -7.87 2.92 -18.66
N ALA A 266 -7.10 2.02 -18.04
CA ALA A 266 -5.64 2.03 -18.14
C ALA A 266 -5.13 1.85 -19.58
N ARG A 267 -5.83 1.04 -20.39
CA ARG A 267 -5.48 0.79 -21.79
C ARG A 267 -5.72 2.01 -22.69
N MET A 268 -6.66 2.89 -22.33
CA MET A 268 -6.93 4.12 -23.07
C MET A 268 -6.02 5.27 -22.61
N HIS A 269 -5.89 5.45 -21.29
CA HIS A 269 -5.33 6.68 -20.70
C HIS A 269 -4.05 6.50 -19.89
N GLY A 270 -3.49 5.28 -19.81
CA GLY A 270 -2.35 4.97 -18.95
C GLY A 270 -2.74 4.63 -17.52
N LEU A 271 -1.75 4.34 -16.68
CA LEU A 271 -1.96 4.10 -15.24
C LEU A 271 -2.53 5.34 -14.55
N THR A 272 -3.07 5.17 -13.35
CA THR A 272 -3.54 6.33 -12.57
C THR A 272 -2.44 7.35 -12.33
N CYS A 273 -1.22 6.88 -12.04
CA CYS A 273 -0.08 7.74 -11.82
C CYS A 273 0.29 8.57 -13.06
N ASP A 274 0.03 8.08 -14.27
CA ASP A 274 0.31 8.81 -15.51
C ASP A 274 -0.50 10.10 -15.57
N ALA A 275 -1.70 10.11 -14.98
CA ALA A 275 -2.56 11.29 -14.88
C ALA A 275 -2.11 12.29 -13.80
N ILE A 276 -1.17 11.95 -12.90
CA ILE A 276 -0.66 12.87 -11.88
C ILE A 276 0.20 13.95 -12.53
N VAL A 277 -0.16 15.21 -12.29
CA VAL A 277 0.55 16.41 -12.78
C VAL A 277 1.14 17.26 -11.66
N GLY A 278 0.73 17.05 -10.41
CA GLY A 278 1.33 17.69 -9.24
C GLY A 278 0.80 17.16 -7.92
N ALA A 279 1.44 17.54 -6.82
CA ALA A 279 1.07 17.07 -5.48
C ALA A 279 1.49 18.06 -4.39
N VAL A 280 0.78 18.02 -3.27
CA VAL A 280 1.18 18.61 -1.99
C VAL A 280 1.62 17.49 -1.06
N VAL A 281 2.82 17.59 -0.50
CA VAL A 281 3.46 16.53 0.29
C VAL A 281 4.11 17.13 1.53
N VAL A 282 4.01 16.45 2.68
CA VAL A 282 4.85 16.76 3.83
C VAL A 282 6.09 15.88 3.78
N SER A 283 7.27 16.51 3.68
CA SER A 283 8.56 15.83 3.69
C SER A 283 8.75 15.12 5.03
N VAL A 284 9.10 13.83 4.99
CA VAL A 284 9.44 13.06 6.20
C VAL A 284 10.86 13.31 6.69
N ASP A 285 11.69 14.00 5.90
CA ASP A 285 13.07 14.32 6.26
C ASP A 285 13.17 15.66 7.01
N SER A 286 12.32 16.64 6.66
CA SER A 286 12.35 17.98 7.24
C SER A 286 11.06 18.41 7.95
N GLY A 287 9.94 17.72 7.68
CA GLY A 287 8.61 18.16 8.11
C GLY A 287 8.10 19.39 7.35
N GLU A 288 8.74 19.81 6.26
CA GLU A 288 8.28 20.92 5.42
C GLU A 288 7.17 20.50 4.47
N VAL A 289 6.33 21.47 4.09
CA VAL A 289 5.30 21.26 3.07
C VAL A 289 5.89 21.57 1.70
N LEU A 290 5.85 20.59 0.81
CA LEU A 290 6.34 20.66 -0.55
C LEU A 290 5.16 20.77 -1.52
N CYS A 291 5.27 21.67 -2.50
CA CYS A 291 4.46 21.60 -3.72
C CYS A 291 5.37 21.19 -4.87
N VAL A 292 5.02 20.09 -5.55
CA VAL A 292 5.79 19.58 -6.70
C VAL A 292 4.90 19.51 -7.92
N GLY A 293 5.47 19.88 -9.07
CA GLY A 293 4.73 19.92 -10.33
C GLY A 293 3.63 20.99 -10.32
N TYR A 294 2.53 20.70 -10.99
CA TYR A 294 1.42 21.62 -11.15
C TYR A 294 0.33 21.38 -10.08
N VAL A 295 0.23 22.33 -9.15
CA VAL A 295 -0.82 22.43 -8.13
C VAL A 295 -1.52 23.78 -8.33
N PRO A 296 -2.84 23.84 -8.58
CA PRO A 296 -3.52 25.12 -8.83
C PRO A 296 -3.38 26.07 -7.65
N SER A 297 -3.26 27.37 -7.93
CA SER A 297 -2.85 28.39 -6.94
C SER A 297 -3.74 28.41 -5.69
N ARG A 298 -5.05 28.21 -5.88
CA ARG A 298 -6.04 28.17 -4.80
C ARG A 298 -5.94 26.93 -3.88
N TYR A 299 -5.19 25.91 -4.28
CA TYR A 299 -4.95 24.69 -3.50
C TYR A 299 -3.49 24.56 -3.04
N GLN A 300 -2.66 25.59 -3.29
CA GLN A 300 -1.34 25.69 -2.70
C GLN A 300 -1.48 26.11 -1.23
N PRO A 301 -0.81 25.43 -0.28
CA PRO A 301 -0.78 25.85 1.12
C PRO A 301 -0.17 27.24 1.28
N ALA A 302 -0.46 27.93 2.39
CA ALA A 302 0.07 29.29 2.61
C ALA A 302 1.61 29.32 2.78
N ALA A 303 2.17 28.29 3.41
CA ALA A 303 3.60 28.10 3.58
C ALA A 303 4.00 26.78 2.92
N PHE A 304 4.64 26.87 1.76
CA PHE A 304 5.18 25.72 1.04
C PHE A 304 6.54 26.07 0.42
N VAL A 305 7.29 25.02 0.11
CA VAL A 305 8.56 25.10 -0.61
C VAL A 305 8.41 24.39 -1.94
N ARG A 306 9.00 24.96 -3.00
CA ARG A 306 9.26 24.23 -4.25
C ARG A 306 10.69 23.71 -4.21
N PRO A 307 10.90 22.39 -4.06
CA PRO A 307 12.23 21.84 -4.00
C PRO A 307 12.90 21.89 -5.39
N GLU A 308 14.23 22.07 -5.43
CA GLU A 308 14.98 22.13 -6.70
C GLU A 308 14.85 20.82 -7.52
N ASN A 309 14.68 19.69 -6.83
CA ASN A 309 14.46 18.37 -7.43
C ASN A 309 12.98 17.99 -7.54
N GLU A 310 12.06 18.97 -7.67
CA GLU A 310 10.61 18.69 -7.72
C GLU A 310 10.21 17.69 -8.83
N SER A 311 10.95 17.67 -9.94
CA SER A 311 10.71 16.74 -11.05
C SER A 311 10.99 15.27 -10.65
N ASP A 312 12.04 15.03 -9.86
CA ASP A 312 12.40 13.71 -9.38
C ASP A 312 11.40 13.21 -8.32
N ILE A 313 10.96 14.12 -7.45
CA ILE A 313 9.93 13.82 -6.44
C ILE A 313 8.60 13.50 -7.14
N LEU A 314 8.18 14.30 -8.11
CA LEU A 314 6.96 14.04 -8.87
C LEU A 314 7.04 12.69 -9.61
N TRP A 315 8.18 12.37 -10.21
CA TRP A 315 8.42 11.07 -10.83
C TRP A 315 8.33 9.92 -9.82
N ALA A 316 8.93 10.07 -8.64
CA ALA A 316 8.91 9.06 -7.57
C ALA A 316 7.48 8.80 -7.04
N LEU A 317 6.68 9.86 -6.87
CA LEU A 317 5.27 9.75 -6.48
C LEU A 317 4.42 8.99 -7.51
N LYS A 318 4.88 8.87 -8.75
CA LYS A 318 4.19 8.18 -9.84
C LYS A 318 4.51 6.68 -9.93
N GLY A 319 4.82 6.03 -8.81
CA GLY A 319 4.96 4.57 -8.77
C GLY A 319 5.69 3.99 -7.57
N ALA A 320 6.47 4.80 -6.86
CA ALA A 320 7.28 4.30 -5.75
C ALA A 320 6.54 4.24 -4.40
N GLY A 321 5.21 4.42 -4.41
CA GLY A 321 4.35 4.25 -3.24
C GLY A 321 4.55 5.31 -2.17
N THR A 322 4.48 4.91 -0.90
CA THR A 322 4.44 5.80 0.27
C THR A 322 5.83 6.15 0.82
N ASN A 323 6.87 6.13 -0.02
CA ASN A 323 8.27 6.22 0.43
C ASN A 323 8.81 7.65 0.53
N PHE A 324 8.19 8.65 -0.12
CA PHE A 324 8.79 9.97 -0.35
C PHE A 324 8.14 11.11 0.46
N GLY A 325 7.28 10.76 1.42
CA GLY A 325 6.59 11.72 2.28
C GLY A 325 5.12 11.36 2.51
N ILE A 326 4.46 12.16 3.35
CA ILE A 326 3.03 12.05 3.58
C ILE A 326 2.32 12.94 2.57
N VAL A 327 1.74 12.32 1.54
CA VAL A 327 0.97 13.04 0.51
C VAL A 327 -0.31 13.60 1.14
N VAL A 328 -0.55 14.89 0.94
CA VAL A 328 -1.75 15.62 1.39
C VAL A 328 -2.81 15.58 0.30
N SER A 329 -2.42 15.92 -0.94
CA SER A 329 -3.30 15.93 -2.10
C SER A 329 -2.52 15.71 -3.40
N VAL A 330 -3.23 15.22 -4.41
CA VAL A 330 -2.72 14.98 -5.76
C VAL A 330 -3.60 15.71 -6.76
N THR A 331 -2.97 16.34 -7.75
CA THR A 331 -3.64 16.96 -8.90
C THR A 331 -3.54 16.01 -10.09
N PHE A 332 -4.69 15.60 -10.60
CA PHE A 332 -4.83 14.75 -11.78
C PHE A 332 -5.27 15.55 -12.99
N ARG A 333 -4.68 15.25 -14.15
CA ARG A 333 -5.29 15.50 -15.46
C ARG A 333 -6.53 14.62 -15.59
N SER A 334 -7.62 15.20 -16.11
CA SER A 334 -8.87 14.47 -16.35
C SER A 334 -9.10 14.16 -17.83
N TYR A 335 -10.08 13.30 -18.08
CA TYR A 335 -10.52 12.85 -19.41
C TYR A 335 -12.05 12.91 -19.48
N PRO A 336 -12.66 12.92 -20.69
CA PRO A 336 -14.12 12.90 -20.81
C PRO A 336 -14.72 11.68 -20.11
N ALA A 337 -15.80 11.86 -19.35
CA ALA A 337 -16.48 10.76 -18.68
C ALA A 337 -17.04 9.75 -19.71
N PRO A 338 -16.65 8.47 -19.65
CA PRO A 338 -17.20 7.44 -20.51
C PRO A 338 -18.45 6.80 -19.89
N MET A 339 -19.24 6.17 -20.74
CA MET A 339 -20.17 5.11 -20.38
C MET A 339 -19.51 3.75 -20.58
N TYR A 340 -19.97 2.75 -19.82
CA TYR A 340 -19.43 1.40 -19.82
C TYR A 340 -20.50 0.39 -20.24
N LEU A 341 -20.14 -0.47 -21.18
CA LEU A 341 -20.87 -1.67 -21.51
C LEU A 341 -20.22 -2.85 -20.77
N VAL A 342 -20.97 -3.51 -19.89
CA VAL A 342 -20.47 -4.59 -19.04
C VAL A 342 -21.15 -5.91 -19.39
N ARG A 343 -20.37 -6.99 -19.43
CA ARG A 343 -20.86 -8.36 -19.61
C ARG A 343 -20.15 -9.31 -18.66
N ASN A 344 -20.91 -10.24 -18.12
CA ASN A 344 -20.51 -11.09 -17.02
C ASN A 344 -20.79 -12.57 -17.35
N TRP A 345 -19.79 -13.42 -17.08
CA TRP A 345 -19.88 -14.87 -17.19
C TRP A 345 -19.39 -15.51 -15.89
N ALA A 346 -20.10 -16.52 -15.40
CA ALA A 346 -19.69 -17.34 -14.27
C ALA A 346 -19.85 -18.82 -14.64
N VAL A 347 -18.74 -19.56 -14.63
CA VAL A 347 -18.70 -20.94 -15.13
C VAL A 347 -18.16 -21.88 -14.06
N PRO A 348 -18.92 -22.90 -13.62
CA PRO A 348 -18.38 -23.90 -12.70
C PRO A 348 -17.33 -24.76 -13.41
N LEU A 349 -16.20 -24.97 -12.75
CA LEU A 349 -15.08 -25.76 -13.25
C LEU A 349 -15.08 -27.15 -12.60
N THR A 350 -14.52 -28.12 -13.33
CA THR A 350 -14.31 -29.50 -12.85
C THR A 350 -12.93 -29.70 -12.22
N GLY A 351 -11.97 -28.81 -12.50
CA GLY A 351 -10.63 -28.85 -11.92
C GLY A 351 -9.65 -27.87 -12.58
N ALA A 352 -8.39 -27.93 -12.15
CA ALA A 352 -7.35 -26.99 -12.57
C ALA A 352 -7.01 -27.06 -14.07
N VAL A 353 -7.07 -28.26 -14.68
CA VAL A 353 -6.76 -28.44 -16.11
C VAL A 353 -7.79 -27.70 -16.99
N GLU A 354 -9.07 -27.79 -16.64
CA GLU A 354 -10.13 -27.05 -17.33
C GLU A 354 -9.95 -25.54 -17.17
N ALA A 355 -9.62 -25.09 -15.96
CA ALA A 355 -9.33 -23.68 -15.66
C ALA A 355 -8.21 -23.14 -16.56
N GLN A 356 -7.09 -23.87 -16.63
CA GLN A 356 -5.95 -23.51 -17.47
C GLN A 356 -6.34 -23.42 -18.95
N HIS A 357 -7.07 -24.41 -19.47
CA HIS A 357 -7.51 -24.42 -20.86
C HIS A 357 -8.44 -23.24 -21.18
N LYS A 358 -9.44 -22.98 -20.33
CA LYS A 358 -10.37 -21.85 -20.53
C LYS A 358 -9.66 -20.50 -20.45
N LEU A 359 -8.73 -20.32 -19.50
CA LEU A 359 -7.94 -19.09 -19.40
C LEU A 359 -7.02 -18.90 -20.62
N TYR A 360 -6.42 -19.98 -21.13
CA TYR A 360 -5.59 -19.94 -22.33
C TYR A 360 -6.40 -19.57 -23.59
N SER A 361 -7.57 -20.19 -23.79
CA SER A 361 -8.50 -19.82 -24.87
C SER A 361 -8.98 -18.38 -24.73
N LEU A 362 -9.37 -17.95 -23.52
CA LEU A 362 -9.77 -16.57 -23.26
C LEU A 362 -8.68 -15.58 -23.66
N HIS A 363 -7.42 -15.86 -23.29
CA HIS A 363 -6.29 -15.02 -23.67
C HIS A 363 -6.07 -14.98 -25.20
N THR A 364 -5.92 -16.15 -25.84
CA THR A 364 -5.52 -16.27 -27.24
C THR A 364 -6.63 -15.89 -28.22
N GLU A 365 -7.87 -16.14 -27.88
CA GLU A 365 -9.01 -15.93 -28.77
C GLU A 365 -9.67 -14.56 -28.57
N VAL A 366 -9.65 -14.04 -27.34
CA VAL A 366 -10.38 -12.82 -26.95
C VAL A 366 -9.44 -11.73 -26.43
N ALA A 367 -8.82 -11.90 -25.26
CA ALA A 367 -8.14 -10.81 -24.54
C ALA A 367 -6.99 -10.17 -25.35
N SER A 368 -6.20 -10.99 -26.05
CA SER A 368 -5.09 -10.52 -26.91
C SER A 368 -5.53 -9.72 -28.14
N LYS A 369 -6.81 -9.79 -28.51
CA LYS A 369 -7.39 -9.12 -29.70
C LYS A 369 -8.30 -7.95 -29.32
N LEU A 370 -8.46 -7.66 -28.03
CA LEU A 370 -9.27 -6.55 -27.57
C LEU A 370 -8.70 -5.22 -28.05
N SER A 371 -9.58 -4.34 -28.50
CA SER A 371 -9.26 -2.94 -28.76
C SER A 371 -8.90 -2.22 -27.46
N ARG A 372 -8.33 -1.01 -27.55
CA ARG A 372 -7.84 -0.27 -26.38
C ARG A 372 -8.95 0.20 -25.44
N ASP A 373 -10.16 0.38 -25.96
CA ASP A 373 -11.38 0.74 -25.24
C ASP A 373 -12.06 -0.44 -24.55
N CYS A 374 -11.53 -1.65 -24.70
CA CYS A 374 -12.02 -2.85 -24.03
C CYS A 374 -11.01 -3.39 -23.00
N SER A 375 -11.51 -3.85 -21.86
CA SER A 375 -10.82 -4.67 -20.87
C SER A 375 -11.59 -5.96 -20.60
N ALA A 376 -10.87 -6.98 -20.13
CA ALA A 376 -11.45 -8.24 -19.69
C ALA A 376 -10.70 -8.72 -18.45
N ASP A 377 -11.44 -8.93 -17.37
CA ASP A 377 -10.92 -9.41 -16.09
C ASP A 377 -11.43 -10.84 -15.87
N ALA A 378 -10.51 -11.75 -15.59
CA ALA A 378 -10.81 -13.16 -15.36
C ALA A 378 -10.28 -13.59 -14.00
N TYR A 379 -11.06 -14.39 -13.27
CA TYR A 379 -10.71 -14.76 -11.91
C TYR A 379 -11.33 -16.07 -11.47
N LEU A 380 -10.65 -16.70 -10.53
CA LEU A 380 -11.07 -17.96 -9.94
C LEU A 380 -11.60 -17.71 -8.52
N TYR A 381 -12.72 -18.32 -8.20
CA TYR A 381 -13.30 -18.26 -6.87
C TYR A 381 -13.95 -19.59 -6.49
N TRP A 382 -14.10 -19.82 -5.19
CA TRP A 382 -14.66 -21.05 -4.65
C TRP A 382 -16.03 -20.77 -4.05
N GLU A 383 -17.06 -21.43 -4.56
CA GLU A 383 -18.45 -21.26 -4.11
C GLU A 383 -19.19 -22.59 -4.20
N GLY A 384 -20.08 -22.88 -3.24
CA GLY A 384 -20.90 -24.09 -3.28
C GLY A 384 -20.12 -25.41 -3.33
N GLY A 385 -18.89 -25.43 -2.79
CA GLY A 385 -18.02 -26.61 -2.84
C GLY A 385 -17.37 -26.87 -4.20
N ARG A 386 -17.37 -25.88 -5.11
CA ARG A 386 -16.83 -26.02 -6.46
C ARG A 386 -16.02 -24.77 -6.85
N LEU A 387 -14.98 -25.00 -7.65
CA LEU A 387 -14.21 -23.92 -8.29
C LEU A 387 -15.02 -23.31 -9.43
N HIS A 388 -15.01 -21.99 -9.56
CA HIS A 388 -15.66 -21.25 -10.64
C HIS A 388 -14.66 -20.34 -11.35
N LEU A 389 -14.90 -20.09 -12.64
CA LEU A 389 -14.24 -19.05 -13.43
C LEU A 389 -15.26 -17.94 -13.70
N GLY A 390 -15.00 -16.77 -13.11
CA GLY A 390 -15.71 -15.53 -13.43
C GLY A 390 -14.94 -14.75 -14.48
N VAL A 391 -15.67 -14.15 -15.43
CA VAL A 391 -15.11 -13.23 -16.42
C VAL A 391 -16.02 -12.02 -16.55
N THR A 392 -15.44 -10.83 -16.44
CA THR A 392 -16.11 -9.56 -16.69
C THR A 392 -15.44 -8.88 -17.87
N MET A 393 -16.21 -8.52 -18.89
CA MET A 393 -15.75 -7.67 -19.98
C MET A 393 -16.35 -6.29 -19.86
N VAL A 394 -15.51 -5.28 -20.03
CA VAL A 394 -15.91 -3.88 -19.99
C VAL A 394 -15.48 -3.20 -21.28
N LYS A 395 -16.40 -2.50 -21.94
CA LYS A 395 -16.11 -1.61 -23.06
C LYS A 395 -16.46 -0.18 -22.68
N SER A 396 -15.50 0.72 -22.79
CA SER A 396 -15.65 2.15 -22.49
C SER A 396 -16.01 2.91 -23.77
N THR A 397 -16.97 3.84 -23.70
CA THR A 397 -17.34 4.68 -24.84
C THR A 397 -17.73 6.08 -24.40
N THR A 398 -17.26 7.10 -25.12
CA THR A 398 -17.71 8.49 -24.96
C THR A 398 -18.89 8.82 -25.88
N THR A 399 -19.24 7.92 -26.80
CA THR A 399 -20.37 8.08 -27.73
C THR A 399 -21.44 7.02 -27.44
N PRO A 400 -22.72 7.38 -27.27
CA PRO A 400 -23.80 6.42 -27.07
C PRO A 400 -24.13 5.75 -28.40
N ILE A 401 -23.37 4.73 -28.79
CA ILE A 401 -23.70 3.88 -29.94
C ILE A 401 -23.96 2.47 -29.43
N PHE A 402 -25.19 1.99 -29.63
CA PHE A 402 -25.56 0.59 -29.51
C PHE A 402 -24.85 -0.21 -30.61
N MET A 403 -23.63 -0.66 -30.36
CA MET A 403 -22.97 -1.65 -31.21
C MET A 403 -23.09 -3.03 -30.59
N GLN A 404 -23.61 -3.98 -31.37
CA GLN A 404 -23.40 -5.39 -31.13
C GLN A 404 -21.88 -5.65 -31.12
N CYS A 405 -21.34 -6.15 -30.02
CA CYS A 405 -19.94 -6.53 -29.94
C CYS A 405 -19.78 -7.93 -30.57
N PRO A 406 -19.04 -8.09 -31.69
CA PRO A 406 -18.90 -9.38 -32.38
C PRO A 406 -18.21 -10.46 -31.53
N LEU A 407 -17.61 -10.10 -30.39
CA LEU A 407 -16.91 -11.00 -29.47
C LEU A 407 -17.84 -11.86 -28.59
N SER A 408 -19.15 -11.57 -28.53
CA SER A 408 -20.08 -12.34 -27.69
C SER A 408 -20.16 -13.82 -28.13
N THR A 409 -20.09 -14.11 -29.44
CA THR A 409 -20.17 -15.50 -29.93
C THR A 409 -18.94 -16.35 -29.53
N THR A 410 -17.74 -15.79 -29.65
CA THR A 410 -16.49 -16.46 -29.22
C THR A 410 -16.46 -16.67 -27.72
N MET A 411 -16.87 -15.66 -26.94
CA MET A 411 -17.00 -15.78 -25.49
C MET A 411 -17.97 -16.88 -25.10
N CYS A 412 -19.14 -16.95 -25.75
CA CYS A 412 -20.11 -17.99 -25.50
C CYS A 412 -19.59 -19.41 -25.84
N SER A 413 -18.73 -19.55 -26.85
CA SER A 413 -18.09 -20.86 -27.12
C SER A 413 -17.08 -21.29 -26.04
N ILE A 414 -16.43 -20.34 -25.36
CA ILE A 414 -15.40 -20.63 -24.35
C ILE A 414 -16.04 -20.81 -22.96
N LEU A 415 -16.99 -19.94 -22.60
CA LEU A 415 -17.55 -19.82 -21.25
C LEU A 415 -19.01 -20.30 -21.15
N GLY A 416 -19.72 -20.46 -22.26
CA GLY A 416 -21.15 -20.73 -22.24
C GLY A 416 -21.99 -19.46 -22.13
N ALA A 417 -23.21 -19.58 -21.59
CA ALA A 417 -24.15 -18.46 -21.56
C ALA A 417 -23.71 -17.32 -20.62
N GLU A 418 -24.06 -16.09 -21.00
CA GLU A 418 -23.93 -14.90 -20.16
C GLU A 418 -24.90 -15.00 -18.95
N GLU A 419 -24.48 -14.51 -17.78
CA GLU A 419 -25.22 -14.70 -16.53
C GLU A 419 -26.42 -13.75 -16.41
N HIS A 420 -26.24 -12.47 -16.80
CA HIS A 420 -27.23 -11.39 -16.59
C HIS A 420 -27.48 -10.52 -17.83
N GLY A 421 -26.96 -10.92 -18.99
CA GLY A 421 -27.04 -10.12 -20.21
C GLY A 421 -26.09 -8.92 -20.19
N VAL A 422 -26.50 -7.83 -20.83
CA VAL A 422 -25.65 -6.66 -21.11
C VAL A 422 -26.09 -5.48 -20.27
N GLU A 423 -25.17 -4.92 -19.50
CA GLU A 423 -25.42 -3.74 -18.67
C GLU A 423 -24.77 -2.51 -19.29
N PHE A 424 -25.44 -1.37 -19.21
CA PHE A 424 -24.92 -0.07 -19.68
C PHE A 424 -24.97 0.92 -18.52
N VAL A 425 -23.80 1.28 -18.01
CA VAL A 425 -23.65 2.02 -16.75
C VAL A 425 -22.63 3.15 -16.89
N ASP A 426 -22.70 4.13 -16.00
CA ASP A 426 -21.66 5.15 -15.87
C ASP A 426 -20.52 4.65 -14.96
N GLY A 427 -19.53 5.50 -14.69
CA GLY A 427 -18.39 5.12 -13.84
C GLY A 427 -18.75 4.79 -12.39
N VAL A 428 -19.86 5.31 -11.86
CA VAL A 428 -20.32 4.97 -10.50
C VAL A 428 -21.06 3.64 -10.53
N GLY A 429 -21.93 3.44 -11.51
CA GLY A 429 -22.65 2.19 -11.70
C GLY A 429 -21.74 1.01 -12.00
N LEU A 430 -20.58 1.24 -12.64
CA LEU A 430 -19.58 0.21 -12.91
C LEU A 430 -19.16 -0.57 -11.64
N PHE A 431 -19.09 0.10 -10.48
CA PHE A 431 -18.73 -0.54 -9.21
C PHE A 431 -19.71 -1.64 -8.77
N GLU A 432 -20.97 -1.54 -9.16
CA GLU A 432 -22.04 -2.48 -8.81
C GLU A 432 -22.16 -3.63 -9.82
N THR A 433 -21.63 -3.44 -11.03
CA THR A 433 -21.71 -4.44 -12.11
C THR A 433 -20.62 -5.51 -12.07
N GLU A 434 -19.55 -5.28 -11.31
CA GLU A 434 -18.52 -6.30 -11.12
C GLU A 434 -19.08 -7.43 -10.25
N ILE A 435 -19.01 -8.67 -10.74
CA ILE A 435 -19.52 -9.86 -10.02
C ILE A 435 -18.96 -9.96 -8.59
N TYR A 436 -17.76 -9.44 -8.33
CA TYR A 436 -17.20 -9.41 -6.98
C TYR A 436 -17.87 -8.43 -6.00
N SER A 437 -18.70 -7.52 -6.49
CA SER A 437 -19.46 -6.55 -5.70
C SER A 437 -20.89 -7.03 -5.40
N SER A 438 -21.30 -8.16 -6.00
CA SER A 438 -22.60 -8.79 -5.75
C SER A 438 -22.81 -9.04 -4.25
N PRO A 439 -23.95 -8.63 -3.67
CA PRO A 439 -24.17 -8.62 -2.24
C PRO A 439 -24.45 -10.04 -1.75
N ASN A 440 -23.39 -10.81 -1.48
CA ASN A 440 -23.44 -11.87 -0.48
C ASN A 440 -22.60 -11.40 0.72
N PRO A 441 -23.22 -10.69 1.69
CA PRO A 441 -22.51 -9.99 2.78
C PRO A 441 -21.87 -10.92 3.82
N GLY A 442 -21.75 -12.23 3.55
CA GLY A 442 -21.38 -13.24 4.54
C GLY A 442 -19.96 -13.79 4.45
N HIS A 443 -19.20 -13.50 3.39
CA HIS A 443 -17.97 -14.25 3.11
C HIS A 443 -16.84 -13.40 2.52
N TRP A 444 -16.34 -12.43 3.29
CA TRP A 444 -14.97 -11.92 3.15
C TRP A 444 -14.38 -11.63 4.52
#